data_AF-A0A1Q3DJC5-F1
#
_entry.id   AF-A0A1Q3DJC5-F1
#
_cell.length_a   1.000
_cell.length_b   1.000
_cell.length_c   1.000
_cell.angle_alpha   90.00
_cell.angle_beta   90.00
_cell.angle_gamma   90.00
#
_symmetry.space_group_name_H-M   'P 1'
#
loop_
_entity.id
_entity.type
_entity.pdbx_description
1 polymer ?
#
loop_
_entity_poly.entity_id
_entity_poly.type
_entity_poly.pdbx_seq_one_letter_code
_entity_poly.pdbx_strand_id
1 'polypeptide(L)'
;MEEFNSAIRSVELEDLRSTGFKFTWNNMRSGLAAISKKLDRALGNWEWFRIFGDSYAHTYNQGISDHAPISIQMRQQVQTAGRPFKFLNFWAHHHDFLGIVRHIWSQTHAGSPCEDNPTEAQKS
;
A
#
# COMPACT_ATOMS: atom_id res chain seq x y z
N MET A 1 27.92 -0.73 -17.74
CA MET A 1 27.06 -0.03 -16.75
C MET A 1 26.48 1.26 -17.31
N GLU A 2 27.23 2.03 -18.10
CA GLU A 2 26.72 3.29 -18.70
C GLU A 2 25.52 3.06 -19.63
N GLU A 3 25.60 2.10 -20.54
CA GLU A 3 24.48 1.75 -21.44
C GLU A 3 23.22 1.34 -20.66
N PHE A 4 23.37 0.49 -19.64
CA PHE A 4 22.26 0.09 -18.78
C PHE A 4 21.64 1.31 -18.07
N ASN A 5 22.47 2.17 -17.46
CA ASN A 5 21.98 3.37 -16.80
C ASN A 5 21.34 4.36 -17.79
N SER A 6 21.84 4.44 -19.02
CA SER A 6 21.24 5.25 -20.09
C SER A 6 19.85 4.72 -20.45
N ALA A 7 19.71 3.40 -20.63
CA ALA A 7 18.44 2.76 -20.92
C ALA A 7 17.42 3.02 -19.79
N ILE A 8 17.81 2.82 -18.52
CA ILE A 8 16.95 3.10 -17.36
C ILE A 8 16.47 4.56 -17.33
N ARG A 9 17.37 5.52 -17.62
CA ARG A 9 17.01 6.94 -17.68
C ARG A 9 16.09 7.27 -18.85
N SER A 10 16.31 6.66 -20.01
CA SER A 10 15.49 6.92 -21.21
C SER A 10 14.02 6.51 -21.06
N VAL A 11 13.72 5.62 -20.12
CA VAL A 11 12.36 5.18 -19.79
C VAL A 11 11.89 5.67 -18.42
N GLU A 12 12.60 6.64 -17.83
CA GLU A 12 12.23 7.31 -16.57
C GLU A 12 11.99 6.33 -15.41
N LEU A 13 12.83 5.30 -15.31
CA LEU A 13 12.81 4.35 -14.20
C LEU A 13 13.75 4.80 -13.08
N GLU A 14 13.30 4.66 -11.85
CA GLU A 14 14.07 4.94 -10.64
C GLU A 14 14.09 3.72 -9.71
N ASP A 15 15.14 3.59 -8.89
CA ASP A 15 15.18 2.55 -7.87
C ASP A 15 14.11 2.77 -6.81
N LEU A 16 13.39 1.71 -6.47
CA LEU A 16 12.61 1.70 -5.24
C LEU A 16 13.56 1.83 -4.05
N ARG A 17 13.07 2.50 -2.99
CA ARG A 17 13.75 2.48 -1.69
C ARG A 17 13.95 1.03 -1.28
N SER A 18 15.13 0.68 -0.77
CA SER A 18 15.46 -0.71 -0.41
C SER A 18 15.77 -0.84 1.07
N THR A 19 15.38 -1.99 1.64
CA THR A 19 15.65 -2.40 3.02
C THR A 19 16.18 -3.84 3.04
N GLY A 20 16.73 -4.28 4.18
CA GLY A 20 17.33 -5.61 4.30
C GLY A 20 18.78 -5.64 3.83
N PHE A 21 19.19 -6.73 3.17
CA PHE A 21 20.59 -6.94 2.78
C PHE A 21 21.02 -6.08 1.59
N LYS A 22 22.27 -5.61 1.62
CA LYS A 22 22.85 -4.75 0.57
C LYS A 22 23.15 -5.50 -0.73
N PHE A 23 23.54 -6.78 -0.61
CA PHE A 23 23.97 -7.60 -1.73
C PHE A 23 22.86 -8.58 -2.11
N THR A 24 22.75 -8.84 -3.41
CA THR A 24 21.70 -9.70 -3.97
C THR A 24 22.29 -10.96 -4.59
N TRP A 25 23.61 -11.03 -4.70
CA TRP A 25 24.32 -12.18 -5.22
C TRP A 25 25.60 -12.43 -4.42
N ASN A 26 25.96 -13.69 -4.20
CA ASN A 26 27.27 -14.09 -3.71
C ASN A 26 27.86 -15.22 -4.57
N ASN A 27 29.15 -15.50 -4.46
CA ASN A 27 29.76 -16.62 -5.17
C ASN A 27 29.74 -17.96 -4.40
N MET A 28 28.98 -18.05 -3.31
CA MET A 28 28.87 -19.19 -2.39
C MET A 28 30.18 -19.71 -1.79
N ARG A 29 31.25 -18.91 -1.82
CA ARG A 29 32.53 -19.22 -1.17
C ARG A 29 32.62 -18.58 0.20
N SER A 30 33.44 -19.17 1.06
CA SER A 30 33.72 -18.67 2.41
C SER A 30 35.10 -18.05 2.53
N GLY A 31 35.33 -17.26 3.58
CA GLY A 31 36.62 -16.66 3.89
C GLY A 31 37.05 -15.60 2.87
N LEU A 32 38.36 -15.51 2.61
CA LEU A 32 38.95 -14.50 1.72
C LEU A 32 38.50 -14.64 0.25
N ALA A 33 37.96 -15.80 -0.14
CA ALA A 33 37.44 -16.03 -1.48
C ALA A 33 35.96 -15.63 -1.63
N ALA A 34 35.30 -15.21 -0.55
CA ALA A 34 33.89 -14.81 -0.57
C ALA A 34 33.73 -13.47 -1.32
N ILE A 35 32.84 -13.46 -2.32
CA ILE A 35 32.50 -12.27 -3.10
C ILE A 35 31.00 -12.08 -3.03
N SER A 36 30.56 -10.85 -2.75
CA SER A 36 29.15 -10.45 -2.80
C SER A 36 28.98 -9.22 -3.69
N LYS A 37 27.90 -9.21 -4.49
CA LYS A 37 27.57 -8.14 -5.42
C LYS A 37 26.09 -7.78 -5.32
N LYS A 38 25.75 -6.54 -5.67
CA LYS A 38 24.36 -6.10 -5.88
C LYS A 38 24.10 -6.14 -7.38
N LEU A 39 23.44 -7.19 -7.85
CA LEU A 39 23.15 -7.41 -9.28
C LEU A 39 21.68 -7.16 -9.62
N ASP A 40 20.80 -7.35 -8.64
CA ASP A 40 19.36 -7.26 -8.81
C ASP A 40 18.85 -5.90 -8.30
N ARG A 41 17.92 -5.29 -9.03
CA ARG A 41 17.32 -3.98 -8.72
C ARG A 41 15.81 -4.05 -8.90
N ALA A 42 15.08 -3.41 -8.00
CA ALA A 42 13.65 -3.16 -8.14
C ALA A 42 13.46 -1.72 -8.61
N LEU A 43 12.81 -1.53 -9.76
CA LEU A 43 12.65 -0.24 -10.41
C LEU A 43 11.17 0.10 -10.58
N GLY A 44 10.84 1.38 -10.51
CA GLY A 44 9.49 1.91 -10.73
C GLY A 44 9.56 3.18 -11.57
N ASN A 45 8.52 3.44 -12.36
CA ASN A 45 8.35 4.70 -13.08
C ASN A 45 7.42 5.64 -12.29
N TRP A 46 7.20 6.84 -12.81
CA TRP A 46 6.28 7.82 -12.23
C TRP A 46 4.92 7.22 -11.86
N GLU A 47 4.30 6.47 -12.77
CA GLU A 47 2.97 5.91 -12.57
C GLU A 47 2.95 4.89 -11.41
N TRP A 48 4.00 4.08 -11.28
CA TRP A 48 4.18 3.21 -10.13
C TRP A 48 4.20 3.99 -8.82
N PHE A 49 5.03 5.03 -8.72
CA PHE A 49 5.12 5.84 -7.50
C PHE A 49 3.85 6.62 -7.21
N ARG A 50 3.10 7.01 -8.25
CA ARG A 50 1.80 7.65 -8.10
C ARG A 50 0.76 6.72 -7.46
N ILE A 51 0.75 5.44 -7.86
CA ILE A 51 -0.22 4.45 -7.35
C ILE A 51 0.23 3.86 -6.01
N PHE A 52 1.51 3.49 -5.89
CA PHE A 52 2.02 2.69 -4.79
C PHE A 52 2.90 3.46 -3.80
N GLY A 53 3.13 4.77 -4.02
CA GLY A 53 3.70 5.75 -3.08
C GLY A 53 4.83 5.23 -2.20
N ASP A 54 4.45 4.77 -1.00
CA ASP A 54 5.31 4.21 0.05
C ASP A 54 5.83 2.78 -0.24
N SER A 55 5.79 2.31 -1.48
CA SER A 55 6.34 1.00 -1.84
C SER A 55 7.86 0.96 -1.69
N TYR A 56 8.38 -0.18 -1.21
CA TYR A 56 9.82 -0.37 -1.05
C TYR A 56 10.21 -1.82 -1.34
N ALA A 57 11.44 -2.01 -1.80
CA ALA A 57 12.03 -3.32 -1.98
C ALA A 57 12.63 -3.82 -0.66
N HIS A 58 12.48 -5.12 -0.37
CA HIS A 58 13.14 -5.77 0.75
C HIS A 58 13.97 -6.96 0.24
N THR A 59 15.27 -6.93 0.51
CA THR A 59 16.20 -8.01 0.17
C THR A 59 16.39 -8.92 1.37
N TYR A 60 16.07 -10.21 1.20
CA TYR A 60 16.12 -11.21 2.26
C TYR A 60 17.51 -11.87 2.39
N ASN A 61 17.67 -12.68 3.43
CA ASN A 61 18.82 -13.58 3.56
C ASN A 61 18.92 -14.50 2.33
N GLN A 62 20.15 -14.79 1.92
CA GLN A 62 20.41 -15.85 0.94
C GLN A 62 20.07 -17.21 1.55
N GLY A 63 19.32 -18.01 0.79
CA GLY A 63 19.05 -19.40 1.11
C GLY A 63 20.09 -20.31 0.46
N ILE A 64 19.62 -21.35 -0.22
CA ILE A 64 20.46 -22.27 -1.00
C ILE A 64 20.89 -21.72 -2.37
N SER A 65 20.34 -20.56 -2.78
CA SER A 65 20.64 -19.88 -4.05
C SER A 65 21.74 -18.86 -3.87
N ASP A 66 22.61 -18.74 -4.86
CA ASP A 66 23.62 -17.68 -4.97
C ASP A 66 22.98 -16.29 -5.07
N HIS A 67 21.69 -16.21 -5.42
CA HIS A 67 20.87 -15.01 -5.36
C HIS A 67 20.05 -14.89 -4.06
N ALA A 68 19.95 -13.65 -3.57
CA ALA A 68 19.07 -13.25 -2.47
C ALA A 68 17.70 -12.84 -3.03
N PRO A 69 16.60 -13.38 -2.50
CA PRO A 69 15.25 -12.97 -2.92
C PRO A 69 14.99 -11.49 -2.64
N ILE A 70 14.29 -10.81 -3.56
CA ILE A 70 13.77 -9.45 -3.38
C ILE A 70 12.24 -9.51 -3.43
N SER A 71 11.57 -8.92 -2.44
CA SER A 71 10.14 -8.64 -2.51
C SER A 71 9.91 -7.14 -2.66
N ILE A 72 8.80 -6.76 -3.28
CA ILE A 72 8.32 -5.38 -3.26
C ILE A 72 7.16 -5.31 -2.28
N GLN A 73 7.37 -4.58 -1.19
CA GLN A 73 6.36 -4.31 -0.17
C GLN A 73 5.55 -3.11 -0.63
N MET A 74 4.29 -3.35 -0.95
CA MET A 74 3.33 -2.31 -1.28
C MET A 74 2.51 -2.03 -0.03
N ARG A 75 2.38 -0.76 0.35
CA ARG A 75 1.41 -0.40 1.40
C ARG A 75 0.04 -0.68 0.81
N GLN A 76 -0.67 -1.66 1.38
CA GLN A 76 -2.04 -1.93 0.98
C GLN A 76 -2.78 -0.61 1.15
N GLN A 77 -3.29 -0.06 0.05
CA GLN A 77 -4.23 1.05 0.10
C GLN A 77 -5.49 0.41 0.69
N VAL A 78 -5.54 0.32 2.02
CA VAL A 78 -6.75 -0.04 2.72
C VAL A 78 -7.68 1.08 2.35
N GLN A 79 -8.53 0.82 1.36
CA GLN A 79 -9.81 1.48 1.22
C GLN A 79 -10.46 1.24 2.58
N THR A 80 -10.24 2.15 3.53
CA THR A 80 -10.98 2.12 4.77
C THR A 80 -12.38 2.50 4.36
N ALA A 81 -13.16 1.52 3.89
CA ALA A 81 -14.60 1.59 4.01
C ALA A 81 -14.82 2.04 5.45
N GLY A 82 -15.43 3.23 5.61
CA GLY A 82 -15.49 3.93 6.88
C GLY A 82 -15.82 2.94 8.00
N ARG A 83 -15.14 3.09 9.14
CA ARG A 83 -15.24 2.15 10.27
C ARG A 83 -16.72 1.83 10.50
N PRO A 84 -17.16 0.56 10.38
CA PRO A 84 -18.58 0.24 10.43
C PRO A 84 -19.16 0.75 11.74
N PHE A 85 -20.32 1.41 11.67
CA PHE A 85 -21.03 1.85 12.86
C PHE A 85 -21.33 0.63 13.74
N LYS A 86 -20.90 0.69 15.00
CA LYS A 86 -21.18 -0.35 16.00
C LYS A 86 -22.15 0.20 17.02
N PHE A 87 -23.38 -0.31 17.00
CA PHE A 87 -24.34 -0.09 18.06
C PHE A 87 -24.04 -1.06 19.22
N LEU A 88 -23.93 -0.52 20.44
CA LEU A 88 -23.81 -1.35 21.63
C LEU A 88 -25.21 -1.77 22.07
N ASN A 89 -25.54 -3.06 21.94
CA ASN A 89 -26.87 -3.59 22.31
C ASN A 89 -27.25 -3.29 23.76
N PHE A 90 -26.28 -3.13 24.66
CA PHE A 90 -26.53 -2.71 26.04
C PHE A 90 -27.30 -1.39 26.13
N TRP A 91 -27.10 -0.45 25.20
CA TRP A 91 -27.84 0.81 25.18
C TRP A 91 -29.33 0.61 24.94
N ALA A 92 -29.73 -0.40 24.17
CA ALA A 92 -31.15 -0.71 23.97
C ALA A 92 -31.86 -1.17 25.26
N HIS A 93 -31.10 -1.63 26.26
CA HIS A 93 -31.61 -2.05 27.56
C HIS A 93 -31.64 -0.92 28.59
N HIS A 94 -31.12 0.28 28.29
CA HIS A 94 -31.21 1.41 29.19
C HIS A 94 -32.65 1.92 29.28
N HIS A 95 -33.14 2.17 30.50
CA HIS A 95 -34.53 2.58 30.75
C HIS A 95 -34.96 3.82 29.93
N ASP A 96 -34.05 4.77 29.73
CA ASP A 96 -34.32 5.98 28.95
C ASP A 96 -34.19 5.82 27.43
N PHE A 97 -33.69 4.68 26.93
CA PHE A 97 -33.32 4.50 25.52
C PHE A 97 -34.48 4.85 24.57
N LEU A 98 -35.64 4.24 24.78
CA LEU A 98 -36.82 4.48 23.95
C LEU A 98 -37.33 5.93 24.08
N GLY A 99 -37.20 6.54 25.26
CA GLY A 99 -37.60 7.93 25.49
C GLY A 99 -36.75 8.91 24.69
N ILE A 100 -35.43 8.75 24.77
CA ILE A 100 -34.46 9.58 24.03
C ILE A 100 -34.66 9.41 22.52
N VAL A 101 -34.79 8.17 22.06
CA VAL A 101 -34.97 7.86 20.63
C VAL A 101 -36.24 8.51 20.06
N ARG A 102 -37.38 8.40 20.76
CA ARG A 102 -38.63 9.07 20.34
C ARG A 102 -38.49 10.59 20.34
N HIS A 103 -37.86 11.14 21.38
CA HIS A 103 -37.66 12.58 21.49
C HIS A 103 -36.84 13.11 20.30
N ILE A 104 -35.70 12.49 19.99
CA ILE A 104 -34.83 12.94 18.89
C ILE A 104 -35.49 12.74 17.51
N TRP A 105 -36.21 11.64 17.29
CA TRP A 105 -36.95 11.42 16.02
C TRP A 105 -38.14 12.35 15.82
N SER A 106 -38.70 12.91 16.90
CA SER A 106 -39.76 13.91 16.79
C SER A 106 -39.26 15.30 16.41
N GLN A 107 -37.94 15.54 16.46
CA GLN A 107 -37.35 16.81 16.07
C GLN A 107 -37.19 16.90 14.55
N THR A 108 -37.54 18.06 13.99
CA THR A 108 -37.26 18.37 12.59
C THR A 108 -35.80 18.78 12.45
N HIS A 109 -35.01 17.97 11.75
CA HIS A 109 -33.62 18.29 11.44
C HIS A 109 -33.55 18.83 10.01
N ALA A 110 -32.86 19.96 9.83
CA ALA A 110 -32.46 20.39 8.49
C ALA A 110 -31.41 19.41 7.99
N GLY A 111 -31.79 18.53 7.07
CA GLY A 111 -30.84 17.61 6.44
C GLY A 111 -29.74 18.41 5.75
N SER A 112 -28.49 17.97 5.87
CA SER A 112 -27.46 18.38 4.91
C SER A 112 -27.93 17.94 3.52
N PRO A 113 -27.72 18.74 2.45
CA PRO A 113 -28.03 18.30 1.10
C PRO A 113 -27.35 16.95 0.89
N CYS A 114 -28.14 15.89 0.68
CA CYS A 114 -27.60 14.68 0.09
C CYS A 114 -27.08 15.11 -1.28
N GLU A 115 -25.77 15.01 -1.50
CA GLU A 115 -25.23 15.05 -2.85
C GLU A 115 -25.76 13.81 -3.57
N ASP A 116 -26.96 13.93 -4.15
CA ASP A 116 -27.43 13.05 -5.20
C ASP A 116 -26.49 13.27 -6.39
N ASN A 117 -25.42 12.48 -6.47
CA ASN A 117 -24.62 12.40 -7.68
C ASN A 117 -25.49 11.80 -8.78
N PRO A 118 -25.95 12.57 -9.79
CA PRO A 118 -26.66 12.00 -10.91
C PRO A 118 -25.60 11.29 -11.74
N THR A 119 -25.62 9.95 -11.72
CA THR A 119 -24.86 9.19 -12.70
C THR A 119 -25.55 9.40 -14.04
N GLU A 120 -24.98 10.29 -14.85
CA GLU A 120 -25.41 10.59 -16.20
C GLU A 120 -25.22 9.33 -17.07
N ALA A 121 -26.32 8.60 -17.30
CA ALA A 121 -26.37 7.53 -18.28
C ALA A 121 -26.32 8.16 -19.68
N GLN A 122 -25.11 8.32 -20.22
CA GLN A 122 -24.93 8.57 -21.64
C GLN A 122 -25.41 7.34 -22.42
N LYS A 123 -26.57 7.48 -23.07
CA LYS A 123 -26.96 6.64 -24.19
C LYS A 123 -26.19 7.10 -25.42
N SER A 124 -25.56 6.15 -26.10
CA SER A 124 -25.23 6.19 -27.53
C SER A 124 -25.59 4.83 -28.12
#